data_AF-A0A3B8X2Z3-F1
#
_entry.id   AF-A0A3B8X2Z3-F1
#
_cell.length_a   1.000
_cell.length_b   1.000
_cell.length_c   1.000
_cell.angle_alpha   90.00
_cell.angle_beta   90.00
_cell.angle_gamma   90.00
#
_symmetry.space_group_name_H-M   'P 1'
#
loop_
_entity.id
_entity.type
_entity.pdbx_description
1 polymer ?
#
loop_
_entity_poly.entity_id
_entity_poly.type
_entity_poly.pdbx_seq_one_letter_code
_entity_poly.pdbx_strand_id
1 'polypeptide(L)'
;MNSHRLRKVMAGLLVLCGQQAVADYPQFADDPQLSAGRAVWIGTCEGCHGYGFAGAPMPTDAQAWQPRLDKPIELLYQHALEGFFGPDDTMMPARGGNDALTDAEVKSAVDYMVEFARQHAVPDNE
;
A
#
# COMPACT_ATOMS: atom_id res chain seq x y z
N MET A 1 -45.92 46.17 -5.93
CA MET A 1 -45.01 47.25 -5.47
C MET A 1 -44.29 46.79 -4.21
N ASN A 2 -42.97 46.99 -4.18
CA ASN A 2 -41.99 46.81 -3.10
C ASN A 2 -41.77 45.39 -2.56
N SER A 3 -40.63 44.73 -2.82
CA SER A 3 -39.22 45.05 -2.51
C SER A 3 -38.82 44.81 -1.04
N HIS A 4 -37.66 44.14 -0.95
CA HIS A 4 -36.79 43.95 0.21
C HIS A 4 -37.20 42.90 1.26
N ARG A 5 -36.40 41.84 1.35
CA ARG A 5 -35.38 41.74 2.41
C ARG A 5 -34.38 40.62 2.13
N LEU A 6 -33.16 41.07 1.84
CA LEU A 6 -31.90 40.35 1.98
C LEU A 6 -31.89 39.55 3.30
N ARG A 7 -31.70 38.23 3.24
CA ARG A 7 -31.39 37.42 4.42
C ARG A 7 -30.18 36.54 4.17
N LYS A 8 -29.06 37.05 4.69
CA LYS A 8 -28.00 36.34 5.41
C LYS A 8 -27.21 35.30 4.61
N VAL A 9 -26.01 35.73 4.23
CA VAL A 9 -24.86 34.86 3.99
C VAL A 9 -24.64 34.02 5.25
N MET A 10 -24.94 32.72 5.17
CA MET A 10 -24.50 31.73 6.15
C MET A 10 -23.00 31.55 5.98
N ALA A 11 -22.22 32.19 6.84
CA ALA A 11 -20.87 31.78 7.15
C ALA A 11 -20.94 30.43 7.88
N GLY A 12 -21.01 29.35 7.10
CA GLY A 12 -20.80 27.99 7.58
C GLY A 12 -19.31 27.79 7.73
N LEU A 13 -18.85 27.74 8.97
CA LEU A 13 -17.51 27.33 9.36
C LEU A 13 -17.31 25.89 8.87
N LEU A 14 -16.67 25.72 7.71
CA LEU A 14 -16.21 24.43 7.23
C LEU A 14 -15.11 23.97 8.18
N VAL A 15 -15.48 23.16 9.17
CA VAL A 15 -14.52 22.30 9.85
C VAL A 15 -14.02 21.33 8.79
N LEU A 16 -12.95 21.70 8.08
CA LEU A 16 -12.08 20.70 7.46
C LEU A 16 -11.47 19.92 8.62
N CYS A 17 -12.21 18.91 9.10
CA CYS A 17 -11.58 17.78 9.74
C CYS A 17 -10.52 17.30 8.74
N GLY A 18 -9.26 17.32 9.18
CA GLY A 18 -8.17 16.78 8.39
C GLY A 18 -8.37 15.27 8.21
N GLN A 19 -9.14 14.87 7.21
CA GLN A 19 -8.87 13.63 6.51
C GLN A 19 -7.80 13.97 5.47
N GLN A 20 -6.55 13.91 5.90
CA GLN A 20 -5.50 13.60 4.94
C GLN A 20 -5.87 12.23 4.38
N ALA A 21 -6.12 12.15 3.07
CA ALA A 21 -6.29 10.89 2.37
C ALA A 21 -4.97 10.12 2.50
N VAL A 22 -4.84 9.34 3.57
CA VAL A 22 -4.03 8.13 3.48
C VAL A 22 -4.70 7.34 2.36
N ALA A 23 -3.95 6.99 1.31
CA ALA A 23 -4.53 6.21 0.23
C ALA A 23 -5.24 4.97 0.80
N ASP A 24 -6.39 4.62 0.21
CA ASP A 24 -7.30 3.57 0.69
C ASP A 24 -6.69 2.18 0.45
N TYR A 25 -5.63 1.87 1.17
CA TYR A 25 -4.99 0.56 1.14
C TYR A 25 -5.77 -0.43 2.04
N PRO A 26 -5.86 -1.72 1.67
CA PRO A 26 -6.59 -2.72 2.44
C PRO A 26 -6.17 -2.74 3.91
N GLN A 27 -7.12 -2.88 4.83
CA GLN A 27 -6.82 -2.85 6.28
C GLN A 27 -6.50 -4.23 6.85
N PHE A 28 -7.13 -5.29 6.32
CA PHE A 28 -7.11 -6.65 6.87
C PHE A 28 -7.36 -6.69 8.39
N ALA A 29 -8.36 -5.93 8.87
CA ALA A 29 -8.58 -5.69 10.30
C ALA A 29 -8.83 -6.97 11.12
N ASP A 30 -9.35 -8.03 10.48
CA ASP A 30 -9.63 -9.32 11.12
C ASP A 30 -8.41 -10.27 11.11
N ASP A 31 -7.30 -9.88 10.48
CA ASP A 31 -6.05 -10.63 10.45
C ASP A 31 -4.93 -9.82 11.14
N PRO A 32 -4.54 -10.20 12.37
CA PRO A 32 -3.51 -9.49 13.13
C PRO A 32 -2.14 -9.44 12.42
N GLN A 33 -1.78 -10.47 11.66
CA GLN A 33 -0.50 -10.53 10.94
C GLN A 33 -0.50 -9.55 9.76
N LEU A 34 -1.55 -9.57 8.96
CA LEU A 34 -1.69 -8.63 7.83
C LEU A 34 -1.88 -7.20 8.31
N SER A 35 -2.59 -6.97 9.42
CA SER A 35 -2.69 -5.64 10.04
C SER A 35 -1.34 -5.12 10.53
N ALA A 36 -0.49 -5.97 11.13
CA ALA A 36 0.87 -5.60 11.52
C ALA A 36 1.76 -5.34 10.29
N GLY A 37 1.65 -6.20 9.28
CA GLY A 37 2.33 -6.07 7.99
C GLY A 37 2.00 -4.76 7.28
N ARG A 38 0.73 -4.36 7.30
CA ARG A 38 0.26 -3.06 6.79
C ARG A 38 0.98 -1.89 7.44
N ALA A 39 1.15 -1.92 8.77
CA ALA A 39 1.80 -0.83 9.49
C ALA A 39 3.27 -0.67 9.06
N VAL A 40 3.98 -1.80 8.90
CA VAL A 40 5.37 -1.81 8.38
C VAL A 40 5.39 -1.33 6.92
N TRP A 41 4.47 -1.82 6.10
CA TRP A 41 4.36 -1.44 4.70
C TRP A 41 4.15 0.07 4.53
N ILE A 42 3.22 0.68 5.28
CA ILE A 42 3.01 2.14 5.25
C ILE A 42 4.26 2.90 5.71
N GLY A 43 4.93 2.42 6.75
CA GLY A 43 6.08 3.12 7.34
C GLY A 43 7.38 3.00 6.53
N THR A 44 7.49 2.02 5.62
CA THR A 44 8.76 1.73 4.94
C THR A 44 8.60 1.42 3.44
N CYS A 45 7.62 0.61 3.06
CA CYS A 45 7.52 0.04 1.72
C CYS A 45 6.68 0.90 0.75
N GLU A 46 5.69 1.63 1.29
CA GLU A 46 4.68 2.39 0.53
C GLU A 46 5.29 3.47 -0.36
N GLY A 47 6.35 4.14 0.09
CA GLY A 47 7.00 5.19 -0.70
C GLY A 47 7.48 4.72 -2.08
N CYS A 48 7.81 3.43 -2.21
CA CYS A 48 8.16 2.83 -3.49
C CYS A 48 6.99 2.05 -4.11
N HIS A 49 6.37 1.16 -3.34
CA HIS A 49 5.37 0.22 -3.85
C HIS A 49 3.95 0.77 -3.93
N GLY A 50 3.64 1.91 -3.31
CA GLY A 50 2.32 2.54 -3.40
C GLY A 50 2.08 3.22 -4.76
N TYR A 51 3.14 3.78 -5.35
CA TYR A 51 3.07 4.59 -6.58
C TYR A 51 4.02 4.11 -7.70
N GLY A 52 4.72 3.01 -7.48
CA GLY A 52 5.63 2.41 -8.47
C GLY A 52 6.91 3.21 -8.70
N PHE A 53 7.41 3.89 -7.67
CA PHE A 53 8.62 4.69 -7.78
C PHE A 53 9.81 3.82 -8.21
N ALA A 54 10.61 4.34 -9.14
CA ALA A 54 11.74 3.63 -9.74
C ALA A 54 11.41 2.24 -10.35
N GLY A 55 10.16 1.99 -10.73
CA GLY A 55 9.73 0.71 -11.28
C GLY A 55 9.33 -0.34 -10.24
N ALA A 56 9.19 0.06 -8.97
CA ALA A 56 8.74 -0.85 -7.92
C ALA A 56 7.35 -1.44 -8.26
N PRO A 57 7.13 -2.74 -8.08
CA PRO A 57 5.86 -3.37 -8.41
C PRO A 57 4.75 -2.90 -7.46
N MET A 58 3.72 -2.24 -7.98
CA MET A 58 2.55 -1.80 -7.22
C MET A 58 1.58 -2.95 -7.00
N PRO A 59 1.13 -3.27 -5.77
CA PRO A 59 0.17 -4.36 -5.52
C PRO A 59 -1.12 -4.27 -6.35
N THR A 60 -1.50 -3.07 -6.77
CA THR A 60 -2.67 -2.83 -7.63
C THR A 60 -2.44 -3.15 -9.11
N ASP A 61 -1.19 -3.34 -9.54
CA ASP A 61 -0.85 -3.79 -10.89
C ASP A 61 -0.88 -5.31 -10.97
N ALA A 62 -2.04 -5.85 -11.36
CA ALA A 62 -2.26 -7.29 -11.49
C ALA A 62 -1.26 -7.94 -12.46
N GLN A 63 -0.89 -7.28 -13.57
CA GLN A 63 0.03 -7.85 -14.55
C GLN A 63 1.45 -7.96 -13.99
N ALA A 64 1.89 -6.95 -13.24
CA ALA A 64 3.17 -7.01 -12.55
C ALA A 64 3.18 -8.06 -11.42
N TRP A 65 2.06 -8.27 -10.72
CA TRP A 65 2.02 -9.15 -9.56
C TRP A 65 1.72 -10.62 -9.85
N GLN A 66 1.00 -10.96 -10.92
CA GLN A 66 0.75 -12.37 -11.26
C GLN A 66 2.02 -13.26 -11.28
N PRO A 67 3.11 -12.92 -12.01
CA PRO A 67 4.32 -13.75 -12.01
C PRO A 67 5.04 -13.81 -10.65
N ARG A 68 4.72 -12.89 -9.72
CA ARG A 68 5.24 -12.89 -8.34
C ARG A 68 4.38 -13.78 -7.45
N LEU A 69 3.07 -13.77 -7.62
CA LEU A 69 2.12 -14.64 -6.93
C LEU A 69 2.33 -16.13 -7.27
N ASP A 70 2.86 -16.44 -8.46
CA ASP A 70 3.25 -17.80 -8.87
C ASP A 70 4.54 -18.31 -8.20
N LYS A 71 5.27 -17.47 -7.47
CA LYS A 71 6.50 -17.87 -6.77
C LYS A 71 6.19 -18.43 -5.38
N PRO A 72 7.04 -19.34 -4.87
CA PRO A 72 7.03 -19.66 -3.45
C PRO A 72 7.22 -18.38 -2.62
N ILE A 73 6.44 -18.25 -1.55
CA ILE A 73 6.47 -17.07 -0.67
C ILE A 73 7.86 -16.89 -0.05
N GLU A 74 8.59 -17.98 0.19
CA GLU A 74 9.95 -17.99 0.70
C GLU A 74 10.92 -17.20 -0.18
N LEU A 75 10.73 -17.24 -1.51
CA LEU A 75 11.54 -16.48 -2.44
C LEU A 75 11.26 -14.98 -2.33
N LEU A 76 9.99 -14.60 -2.15
CA LEU A 76 9.60 -13.20 -1.95
C LEU A 76 10.17 -12.66 -0.64
N TYR A 77 10.14 -13.46 0.42
CA TYR A 77 10.79 -13.11 1.69
C TYR A 77 12.30 -12.91 1.51
N GLN A 78 12.97 -13.84 0.83
CA GLN A 78 14.41 -13.76 0.61
C GLN A 78 14.78 -12.45 -0.10
N HIS A 79 14.08 -12.13 -1.19
CA HIS A 79 14.32 -10.88 -1.94
C HIS A 79 14.09 -9.63 -1.09
N ALA A 80 13.05 -9.62 -0.24
CA ALA A 80 12.77 -8.47 0.63
C ALA A 80 13.79 -8.35 1.78
N LEU A 81 14.29 -9.46 2.32
CA LEU A 81 15.25 -9.48 3.43
C LEU A 81 16.67 -9.13 2.96
N GLU A 82 17.11 -9.73 1.86
CA GLU A 82 18.49 -9.67 1.37
C GLU A 82 18.70 -8.56 0.32
N GLY A 83 17.61 -8.05 -0.23
CA GLY A 83 17.63 -7.18 -1.40
C GLY A 83 17.71 -7.97 -2.70
N PHE A 84 17.23 -7.37 -3.78
CA PHE A 84 17.09 -8.06 -5.05
C PHE A 84 17.11 -7.10 -6.23
N PHE A 85 17.95 -7.40 -7.24
CA PHE A 85 17.85 -6.78 -8.56
C PHE A 85 16.89 -7.59 -9.42
N GLY A 86 15.77 -6.95 -9.78
CA GLY A 86 14.75 -7.52 -10.66
C GLY A 86 15.22 -7.72 -12.10
N PRO A 87 14.41 -8.43 -12.91
CA PRO A 87 14.71 -8.66 -14.33
C PRO A 87 14.81 -7.38 -15.16
N ASP A 88 14.21 -6.29 -14.69
CA ASP A 88 14.21 -4.98 -15.33
C ASP A 88 15.23 -4.01 -14.70
N ASP A 89 16.30 -4.55 -14.10
CA ASP A 89 17.35 -3.80 -13.37
C ASP A 89 16.81 -2.90 -12.23
N THR A 90 15.60 -3.19 -11.75
CA THR A 90 14.97 -2.48 -10.63
C THR A 90 15.51 -3.03 -9.30
N MET A 91 16.06 -2.15 -8.47
CA MET A 91 16.59 -2.51 -7.15
C MET A 91 15.50 -2.49 -6.08
N MET A 92 15.27 -3.62 -5.40
CA MET A 92 14.62 -3.69 -4.10
C MET A 92 15.69 -3.74 -2.99
N PRO A 93 15.89 -2.69 -2.18
CA PRO A 93 16.90 -2.70 -1.11
C PRO A 93 16.59 -3.76 -0.04
N ALA A 94 17.64 -4.28 0.61
CA ALA A 94 17.50 -5.16 1.76
C ALA A 94 16.64 -4.51 2.85
N ARG A 95 15.68 -5.25 3.39
CA ARG A 95 14.68 -4.79 4.36
C ARG A 95 13.93 -3.52 3.94
N GLY A 96 13.75 -3.29 2.64
CA GLY A 96 13.15 -2.07 2.12
C GLY A 96 13.97 -0.80 2.41
N GLY A 97 15.27 -0.94 2.70
CA GLY A 97 16.16 0.16 3.06
C GLY A 97 16.10 0.57 4.53
N ASN A 98 15.43 -0.22 5.38
CA ASN A 98 15.30 0.04 6.81
C ASN A 98 15.93 -1.10 7.63
N ASP A 99 17.19 -0.92 8.02
CA ASP A 99 17.94 -1.89 8.81
C ASP A 99 17.40 -2.10 10.24
N ALA A 100 16.48 -1.25 10.70
CA ALA A 100 15.85 -1.42 12.01
C ALA A 100 14.72 -2.46 12.02
N LEU A 101 14.20 -2.85 10.84
CA LEU A 101 13.15 -3.86 10.76
C LEU A 101 13.69 -5.25 11.07
N THR A 102 12.98 -5.99 11.90
CA THR A 102 13.22 -7.43 12.12
C THR A 102 12.77 -8.25 10.91
N ASP A 103 13.27 -9.50 10.81
CA ASP A 103 12.85 -10.41 9.73
C ASP A 103 11.34 -10.68 9.76
N ALA A 104 10.75 -10.74 10.96
CA ALA A 104 9.33 -10.95 11.14
C ALA A 104 8.51 -9.76 10.60
N GLU A 105 8.96 -8.53 10.85
CA GLU A 105 8.30 -7.33 10.32
C GLU A 105 8.37 -7.26 8.80
N VAL A 106 9.53 -7.58 8.21
CA VAL A 106 9.69 -7.64 6.75
C VAL A 106 8.77 -8.71 6.14
N LYS A 107 8.71 -9.91 6.73
CA LYS A 107 7.85 -10.99 6.25
C LYS A 107 6.37 -10.62 6.33
N SER A 108 5.92 -10.04 7.45
CA SER A 108 4.53 -9.56 7.57
C SER A 108 4.20 -8.49 6.52
N ALA A 109 5.14 -7.59 6.20
CA ALA A 109 4.94 -6.60 5.13
C ALA A 109 4.84 -7.26 3.75
N VAL A 110 5.63 -8.31 3.48
CA VAL A 110 5.51 -9.11 2.24
C VAL A 110 4.17 -9.82 2.18
N ASP A 111 3.71 -10.44 3.27
CA ASP A 111 2.40 -11.08 3.36
C ASP A 111 1.27 -10.09 3.04
N TYR A 112 1.33 -8.92 3.66
CA TYR A 112 0.39 -7.83 3.39
C TYR A 112 0.37 -7.45 1.90
N MET A 113 1.53 -7.29 1.27
CA MET A 113 1.62 -6.95 -0.16
C MET A 113 1.07 -8.04 -1.06
N VAL A 114 1.32 -9.31 -0.72
CA VAL A 114 0.80 -10.47 -1.46
C VAL A 114 -0.71 -10.52 -1.38
N GLU A 115 -1.29 -10.34 -0.19
CA GLU A 115 -2.75 -10.32 -0.02
C GLU A 115 -3.41 -9.10 -0.68
N PHE A 116 -2.77 -7.93 -0.60
CA PHE A 116 -3.22 -6.75 -1.32
C PHE A 116 -3.22 -7.00 -2.83
N ALA A 117 -2.16 -7.63 -3.36
CA ALA A 117 -2.10 -7.99 -4.78
C ALA A 117 -3.16 -9.03 -5.17
N ARG A 118 -3.45 -10.03 -4.32
CA ARG A 118 -4.50 -11.03 -4.56
C ARG A 118 -5.88 -10.40 -4.75
N GLN A 119 -6.20 -9.35 -3.99
CA GLN A 119 -7.47 -8.61 -4.16
C GLN A 119 -7.60 -7.94 -5.54
N HIS A 120 -6.49 -7.64 -6.21
CA HIS A 120 -6.47 -7.01 -7.53
C HIS A 120 -6.21 -8.03 -8.66
N ALA A 121 -5.87 -9.27 -8.30
CA ALA A 121 -5.63 -10.37 -9.23
C ALA A 121 -6.91 -11.15 -9.58
N VAL A 122 -7.97 -11.01 -8.78
CA VAL A 122 -9.30 -11.56 -9.08
C VAL A 122 -10.00 -10.63 -10.08
N PRO A 123 -10.34 -11.09 -11.30
CA PRO A 123 -11.13 -10.27 -12.21
C PRO A 123 -12.53 -10.04 -11.61
N ASP A 124 -13.02 -8.81 -11.72
CA ASP A 124 -14.36 -8.37 -11.32
C ASP A 124 -15.44 -9.20 -12.02
N ASN A 125 -15.79 -10.37 -11.48
CA ASN A 125 -16.92 -11.16 -11.95
C ASN A 125 -17.54 -12.06 -10.86
N GLU A 126 -17.70 -11.53 -9.64
CA GLU A 126 -18.73 -11.94 -8.67
C GLU A 126 -19.84 -10.89 -8.58
#